data_AF-K3V7D7-F1
#
_entry.id   AF-K3V7D7-F1
#
_cell.length_a   1.000
_cell.length_b   1.000
_cell.length_c   1.000
_cell.angle_alpha   90.00
_cell.angle_beta   90.00
_cell.angle_gamma   90.00
#
_symmetry.space_group_name_H-M   'P 1'
#
loop_
_entity.id
_entity.type
_entity.pdbx_description
1 polymer ?
#
loop_
_entity_poly.entity_id
_entity_poly.type
_entity_poly.pdbx_seq_one_letter_code
_entity_poly.pdbx_strand_id
1 'polypeptide(L)'
;MNSRHHAAAFSNGYPRGNTFDISPHKFQPRTYTPAQRRRNKLLTRLGICAVILFLFSLWLWPSSSVASLVSFGLLSSSGTPELETVRYYDLTNVQGTARGWEREERILLCVPLRDAEAHLEMFFSHMRNLTYPHHLIDLAFLVSDSKDNTLKVLSDSLEAIQADEDPKQPYGEISIIEKDFGQKVNQDVESRHGFAAQASRRKLMAQARNWLLSAALRPYHSWVYWRDVDVETAPFTILEDLMRHNKDVIVPNVWRPLPDWLGGEQPYDLNSWQESETALALADTLDEDAVIVEGYAEYATWRPHLAYLRDPFGDPDMEMEIDGVGGVSILAKAKVFRSGVHFPAFSFEKHAETEGFGKMSKRMGYSVIGLPHYVIWHLYEPSVDDIRHMEEMEKERLAREQQEADKKKNQQKIKEEYTDTRNEWEKDKQEMQNLAAQPKPVVNNAPVVPPPKEQPAQQVNNVPGNAAQGENKPQAVKQEAKQVEEVAKDVPKAA
;
A
#
# COMPACT_ATOMS: atom_id res chain seq x y z
N MET A 1 -16.85 45.47 -93.91
CA MET A 1 -16.87 44.50 -95.03
C MET A 1 -15.60 43.68 -94.99
N ASN A 2 -15.75 42.36 -94.85
CA ASN A 2 -14.82 41.23 -95.13
C ASN A 2 -13.37 41.31 -94.57
N SER A 3 -13.02 40.60 -93.50
CA SER A 3 -12.73 39.15 -93.39
C SER A 3 -11.45 38.71 -94.11
N ARG A 4 -10.43 38.26 -93.35
CA ARG A 4 -9.87 36.89 -93.46
C ARG A 4 -8.65 36.67 -92.55
N HIS A 5 -8.67 35.54 -91.85
CA HIS A 5 -7.57 34.87 -91.17
C HIS A 5 -6.45 34.44 -92.15
N HIS A 6 -5.21 34.37 -91.66
CA HIS A 6 -4.28 33.31 -92.03
C HIS A 6 -3.40 32.92 -90.83
N ALA A 7 -3.40 31.62 -90.55
CA ALA A 7 -2.44 30.91 -89.72
C ALA A 7 -1.55 30.07 -90.64
N ALA A 8 -0.23 30.04 -90.36
CA ALA A 8 0.74 29.02 -90.78
C ALA A 8 1.99 29.25 -89.92
N ALA A 9 2.36 28.39 -88.98
CA ALA A 9 2.98 27.07 -89.11
C ALA A 9 4.53 27.14 -89.02
N PHE A 10 5.02 26.66 -87.87
CA PHE A 10 6.32 26.06 -87.51
C PHE A 10 7.51 26.09 -88.48
N SER A 11 8.68 26.49 -87.98
CA SER A 11 9.91 25.68 -88.12
C SER A 11 10.87 25.88 -86.95
N ASN A 12 11.46 24.76 -86.49
CA ASN A 12 12.35 24.59 -85.35
C ASN A 12 13.76 25.18 -85.59
N GLY A 13 14.35 25.73 -84.52
CA GLY A 13 15.79 26.01 -84.42
C GLY A 13 16.17 26.46 -83.00
N TYR A 14 16.66 25.52 -82.19
CA TYR A 14 17.15 25.70 -80.81
C TYR A 14 18.46 26.54 -80.73
N PRO A 15 18.92 26.97 -79.54
CA PRO A 15 19.30 28.34 -79.24
C PRO A 15 20.81 28.54 -79.12
N ARG A 16 21.28 29.79 -79.24
CA ARG A 16 22.63 30.17 -78.81
C ARG A 16 22.62 31.51 -78.10
N GLY A 17 23.27 31.55 -76.94
CA GLY A 17 23.89 32.75 -76.39
C GLY A 17 23.23 33.30 -75.13
N ASN A 18 23.63 32.78 -73.97
CA ASN A 18 23.52 33.47 -72.69
C ASN A 18 24.37 34.75 -72.71
N THR A 19 23.73 35.90 -72.60
CA THR A 19 24.35 37.12 -72.07
C THR A 19 23.40 37.71 -71.05
N PHE A 20 23.63 37.41 -69.77
CA PHE A 20 23.02 38.11 -68.65
C PHE A 20 23.74 39.46 -68.49
N ASP A 21 23.06 40.54 -68.84
CA ASP A 21 23.49 41.89 -68.54
C ASP A 21 22.81 42.32 -67.22
N ILE A 22 23.60 42.41 -66.14
CA ILE A 22 23.12 42.79 -64.81
C ILE A 22 23.42 44.28 -64.61
N SER A 23 22.41 45.12 -64.84
CA SER A 23 22.48 46.56 -64.54
C SER A 23 22.05 46.81 -63.08
N PRO A 24 22.79 47.61 -62.29
CA PRO A 24 22.49 47.81 -60.88
C PRO A 24 21.47 48.94 -60.70
N HIS A 25 20.18 48.61 -60.80
CA HIS A 25 19.12 49.56 -60.44
C HIS A 25 18.27 49.05 -59.28
N LYS A 26 18.47 49.73 -58.14
CA LYS A 26 17.58 49.91 -56.96
C LYS A 26 16.32 49.05 -56.93
N PHE A 27 16.26 48.16 -55.95
CA PHE A 27 15.04 47.49 -55.52
C PHE A 27 14.00 48.54 -55.05
N GLN A 28 12.90 48.68 -55.81
CA GLN A 28 11.69 49.35 -55.33
C GLN A 28 10.65 48.26 -54.97
N PRO A 29 10.22 48.14 -53.70
CA PRO A 29 9.20 47.17 -53.34
C PRO A 29 7.88 47.52 -54.05
N ARG A 30 7.25 46.51 -54.66
CA ARG A 30 5.94 46.62 -55.30
C ARG A 30 4.95 47.24 -54.32
N THR A 31 4.45 48.43 -54.63
CA THR A 31 3.34 49.01 -53.87
C THR A 31 2.07 48.19 -54.15
N TYR A 32 1.39 47.77 -53.08
CA TYR A 32 0.13 47.02 -53.17
C TYR A 32 -0.87 47.71 -54.09
N THR A 33 -1.50 46.91 -54.97
CA THR A 33 -2.52 47.39 -55.91
C THR A 33 -3.68 48.08 -55.17
N PRO A 34 -4.34 49.09 -55.78
CA PRO A 34 -5.45 49.81 -55.14
C PRO A 34 -6.60 48.89 -54.67
N ALA A 35 -6.81 47.76 -55.36
CA ALA A 35 -7.78 46.73 -54.99
C ALA A 35 -7.41 46.01 -53.68
N GLN A 36 -6.12 45.65 -53.49
CA GLN A 36 -5.64 45.05 -52.25
C GLN A 36 -5.74 46.02 -51.05
N ARG A 37 -5.53 47.33 -51.26
CA ARG A 37 -5.72 48.33 -50.19
C ARG A 37 -7.18 48.45 -49.75
N ARG A 38 -8.14 48.39 -50.68
CA ARG A 38 -9.57 48.39 -50.35
C ARG A 38 -9.99 47.13 -49.61
N ARG A 39 -9.50 45.96 -50.03
CA ARG A 39 -9.73 44.69 -49.35
C ARG A 39 -9.18 44.70 -47.92
N ASN A 40 -7.95 45.19 -47.73
CA ASN A 40 -7.35 45.26 -46.41
C ASN A 40 -8.09 46.24 -45.49
N LYS A 41 -8.56 47.38 -46.01
CA LYS A 41 -9.42 48.33 -45.26
C LYS A 41 -10.78 47.73 -44.87
N LEU A 42 -11.38 46.91 -45.74
CA LEU A 42 -12.61 46.18 -45.44
C LEU A 42 -12.37 45.15 -44.34
N LEU A 43 -11.30 44.36 -44.45
CA LEU A 43 -10.93 43.35 -43.45
C LEU A 43 -10.61 43.97 -42.09
N THR A 44 -9.91 45.12 -42.06
CA THR A 44 -9.68 45.83 -40.79
C THR A 44 -10.98 46.32 -40.17
N ARG A 45 -11.92 46.86 -40.96
CA ARG A 45 -13.23 47.27 -40.45
C ARG A 45 -14.06 46.11 -39.92
N LEU A 46 -14.08 44.98 -40.63
CA LEU A 46 -14.75 43.76 -40.17
C LEU A 46 -14.12 43.21 -38.89
N GLY A 47 -12.79 43.23 -38.78
CA GLY A 47 -12.08 42.85 -37.55
C GLY A 47 -12.44 43.74 -36.38
N ILE A 48 -12.49 45.07 -36.58
CA ILE A 48 -12.90 46.01 -35.52
C ILE A 48 -14.35 45.74 -35.08
N CYS A 49 -15.28 45.52 -36.02
CA CYS A 49 -16.67 45.19 -35.69
C CYS A 49 -16.77 43.86 -34.90
N ALA A 50 -15.99 42.85 -35.25
CA ALA A 50 -15.96 41.57 -34.55
C ALA A 50 -15.45 41.72 -33.10
N VAL A 51 -14.40 42.52 -32.88
CA VAL A 51 -13.87 42.82 -31.54
C VAL A 51 -14.90 43.56 -30.69
N ILE A 52 -15.60 44.54 -31.25
CA ILE A 52 -16.64 45.28 -30.53
C ILE A 52 -17.80 44.36 -30.14
N LEU A 53 -18.25 43.49 -31.05
CA LEU A 53 -19.29 42.50 -30.76
C LEU A 53 -18.87 41.51 -29.67
N PHE A 54 -17.61 41.08 -29.69
CA PHE A 54 -17.05 40.18 -28.69
C PHE A 54 -16.99 40.84 -27.29
N LEU A 55 -16.48 42.07 -27.20
CA LEU A 55 -16.46 42.83 -25.95
C LEU A 55 -17.88 43.11 -25.42
N PHE A 56 -18.83 43.39 -26.32
CA PHE A 56 -20.24 43.57 -25.96
C PHE A 56 -20.88 42.27 -25.45
N SER A 57 -20.52 41.10 -26.01
CA SER A 57 -20.99 39.80 -25.50
C SER A 57 -20.45 39.45 -24.11
N LEU A 58 -19.19 39.83 -23.82
CA LEU A 58 -18.60 39.64 -22.49
C LEU A 58 -19.26 40.51 -21.42
N TRP A 59 -19.76 41.69 -21.81
CA TRP A 59 -20.48 42.59 -20.90
C TRP A 59 -21.91 42.12 -20.62
N LEU A 60 -22.61 41.54 -21.62
CA LEU A 60 -23.98 41.05 -21.47
C LEU A 60 -24.10 39.71 -20.72
N TRP A 61 -23.08 38.85 -20.79
CA TRP A 61 -23.07 37.53 -20.13
C TRP A 61 -21.74 37.23 -19.43
N PRO A 62 -21.48 37.83 -18.25
CA PRO A 62 -20.22 37.68 -17.52
C PRO A 62 -19.94 36.26 -17.00
N SER A 63 -20.94 35.38 -16.96
CA SER A 63 -20.84 33.99 -16.48
C SER A 63 -20.87 32.93 -17.59
N SER A 64 -20.72 33.32 -18.87
CA SER A 64 -20.70 32.36 -19.98
C SER A 64 -19.29 31.82 -20.26
N SER A 65 -19.21 30.52 -20.54
CA SER A 65 -17.99 29.72 -20.82
C SER A 65 -17.22 30.13 -22.08
N VAL A 66 -17.51 31.29 -22.67
CA VAL A 66 -16.78 31.83 -23.83
C VAL A 66 -15.52 32.58 -23.38
N ALA A 67 -15.49 33.08 -22.14
CA ALA A 67 -14.31 33.71 -21.56
C ALA A 67 -13.16 32.70 -21.31
N SER A 68 -13.45 31.41 -21.12
CA SER A 68 -12.42 30.37 -20.97
C SER A 68 -11.75 29.97 -22.28
N LEU A 69 -12.31 30.31 -23.44
CA LEU A 69 -11.68 30.08 -24.74
C LEU A 69 -10.59 31.11 -25.10
N VAL A 70 -10.48 32.21 -24.34
CA VAL A 70 -9.59 33.34 -24.70
C VAL A 70 -8.42 33.51 -23.72
N SER A 71 -8.47 32.89 -22.54
CA SER A 71 -7.49 33.14 -21.46
C SER A 71 -6.18 32.32 -21.52
N PHE A 72 -5.88 31.55 -22.58
CA PHE A 72 -4.63 30.76 -22.62
C PHE A 72 -3.81 30.76 -23.92
N GLY A 73 -3.99 31.71 -24.85
CA GLY A 73 -3.15 31.65 -26.07
C GLY A 73 -2.96 32.89 -26.92
N LEU A 74 -3.54 34.05 -26.58
CA LEU A 74 -3.57 35.20 -27.50
C LEU A 74 -2.63 36.36 -27.13
N LEU A 75 -1.79 36.22 -26.09
CA LEU A 75 -0.84 37.27 -25.68
C LEU A 75 0.65 36.92 -25.82
N SER A 76 1.02 35.77 -26.40
CA SER A 76 2.40 35.56 -26.87
C SER A 76 2.60 36.14 -28.28
N SER A 77 2.69 37.47 -28.35
CA SER A 77 3.28 38.13 -29.51
C SER A 77 4.76 37.76 -29.59
N SER A 78 5.14 37.01 -30.63
CA SER A 78 6.48 36.48 -30.99
C SER A 78 6.85 35.10 -30.44
N GLY A 79 6.16 34.09 -30.93
CA GLY A 79 6.63 32.71 -30.93
C GLY A 79 5.71 31.91 -31.83
N THR A 80 6.25 31.27 -32.86
CA THR A 80 5.56 30.19 -33.55
C THR A 80 4.99 29.21 -32.52
N PRO A 81 3.79 28.64 -32.69
CA PRO A 81 3.37 27.50 -31.88
C PRO A 81 4.35 26.36 -32.18
N GLU A 82 5.38 26.21 -31.34
CA GLU A 82 6.21 25.02 -31.31
C GLU A 82 5.30 23.90 -30.83
N LEU A 83 4.77 23.15 -31.78
CA LEU A 83 4.55 21.73 -31.55
C LEU A 83 5.94 21.15 -31.24
N GLU A 84 6.30 21.10 -29.96
CA GLU A 84 7.53 20.52 -29.44
C GLU A 84 7.48 18.98 -29.60
N THR A 85 7.40 18.50 -30.85
CA THR A 85 7.32 17.08 -31.20
C THR A 85 8.68 16.39 -31.08
N VAL A 86 9.76 17.16 -31.12
CA VAL A 86 11.12 16.65 -30.99
C VAL A 86 11.58 16.85 -29.55
N ARG A 87 11.79 15.75 -28.83
CA ARG A 87 12.36 15.76 -27.48
C ARG A 87 13.70 15.04 -27.48
N TYR A 88 14.74 15.71 -26.96
CA TYR A 88 16.06 15.12 -26.78
C TYR A 88 16.20 14.62 -25.34
N TYR A 89 16.68 13.39 -25.19
CA TYR A 89 16.96 12.80 -23.88
C TYR A 89 18.36 12.18 -23.90
N ASP A 90 19.21 12.65 -23.00
CA ASP A 90 20.48 12.01 -22.71
C ASP A 90 20.31 11.07 -21.51
N LEU A 91 20.32 9.77 -21.78
CA LEU A 91 20.09 8.76 -20.74
C LEU A 91 21.26 8.64 -19.76
N THR A 92 22.41 9.26 -20.05
CA THR A 92 23.54 9.31 -19.11
C THR A 92 23.26 10.18 -17.90
N ASN A 93 22.26 11.08 -17.98
CA ASN A 93 21.87 11.96 -16.89
C ASN A 93 20.88 11.32 -15.89
N VAL A 94 20.36 10.13 -16.17
CA VAL A 94 19.30 9.46 -15.38
C VAL A 94 19.75 8.09 -14.87
N GLN A 95 20.88 8.08 -14.17
CA GLN A 95 21.52 6.85 -13.71
C GLN A 95 20.91 6.28 -12.41
N GLY A 96 20.20 7.11 -11.64
CA GLY A 96 19.78 6.79 -10.28
C GLY A 96 20.95 6.88 -9.29
N THR A 97 20.85 7.78 -8.31
CA THR A 97 21.90 8.01 -7.31
C THR A 97 21.38 7.96 -5.88
N ALA A 98 22.31 7.87 -4.92
CA ALA A 98 22.01 7.79 -3.49
C ALA A 98 21.15 8.93 -2.94
N ARG A 99 21.19 10.11 -3.59
CA ARG A 99 20.52 11.33 -3.15
C ARG A 99 19.61 11.85 -4.25
N GLY A 100 18.70 11.00 -4.73
CA GLY A 100 17.81 11.29 -5.85
C GLY A 100 17.00 12.58 -5.67
N TRP A 101 16.54 12.84 -4.43
CA TRP A 101 15.75 14.03 -4.10
C TRP A 101 16.54 15.35 -4.26
N GLU A 102 17.85 15.36 -3.97
CA GLU A 102 18.69 16.56 -4.17
C GLU A 102 18.97 16.82 -5.65
N ARG A 103 18.85 15.79 -6.48
CA ARG A 103 19.16 15.84 -7.92
C ARG A 103 17.92 15.86 -8.80
N GLU A 104 16.75 16.04 -8.19
CA GLU A 104 15.45 16.04 -8.88
C GLU A 104 15.23 14.78 -9.73
N GLU A 105 15.71 13.63 -9.26
CA GLU A 105 15.58 12.37 -9.98
C GLU A 105 14.12 11.92 -9.99
N ARG A 106 13.57 11.63 -11.17
CA ARG A 106 12.18 11.18 -11.30
C ARG A 106 12.02 9.68 -11.03
N ILE A 107 10.97 9.34 -10.30
CA ILE A 107 10.58 7.98 -9.93
C ILE A 107 9.32 7.62 -10.71
N LEU A 108 9.30 6.43 -11.31
CA LEU A 108 8.07 5.81 -11.78
C LEU A 108 7.55 4.84 -10.70
N LEU A 109 6.45 5.16 -10.05
CA LEU A 109 5.79 4.28 -9.09
C LEU A 109 4.76 3.40 -9.82
N CYS A 110 4.97 2.09 -9.80
CA CYS A 110 4.13 1.11 -10.48
C CYS A 110 3.30 0.28 -9.49
N VAL A 111 1.99 0.26 -9.69
CA VAL A 111 1.03 -0.49 -8.86
C VAL A 111 0.12 -1.34 -9.75
N PRO A 112 0.32 -2.68 -9.80
CA PRO A 112 -0.67 -3.56 -10.39
C PRO A 112 -1.89 -3.69 -9.46
N LEU A 113 -3.09 -3.64 -10.00
CA LEU A 113 -4.35 -3.65 -9.27
C LEU A 113 -5.31 -4.71 -9.80
N ARG A 114 -5.93 -5.42 -8.86
CA ARG A 114 -7.06 -6.31 -9.08
C ARG A 114 -7.91 -6.32 -7.83
N ASP A 115 -9.21 -6.10 -7.96
CA ASP A 115 -10.17 -6.14 -6.85
C ASP A 115 -9.67 -5.38 -5.60
N ALA A 116 -9.15 -4.16 -5.81
CA ALA A 116 -8.40 -3.38 -4.84
C ALA A 116 -9.21 -2.28 -4.14
N GLU A 117 -10.53 -2.18 -4.37
CA GLU A 117 -11.39 -1.11 -3.85
C GLU A 117 -11.20 -0.88 -2.34
N ALA A 118 -11.12 -1.96 -1.56
CA ALA A 118 -11.00 -1.91 -0.10
C ALA A 118 -9.66 -1.36 0.41
N HIS A 119 -8.60 -1.39 -0.41
CA HIS A 119 -7.25 -1.01 0.00
C HIS A 119 -6.86 0.41 -0.45
N LEU A 120 -7.57 0.99 -1.42
CA LEU A 120 -7.18 2.26 -2.05
C LEU A 120 -7.17 3.44 -1.06
N GLU A 121 -8.10 3.50 -0.10
CA GLU A 121 -8.11 4.57 0.90
C GLU A 121 -6.82 4.57 1.74
N MET A 122 -6.43 3.40 2.25
CA MET A 122 -5.19 3.21 3.00
C MET A 122 -3.98 3.52 2.11
N PHE A 123 -3.96 3.01 0.88
CA PHE A 123 -2.88 3.27 -0.08
C PHE A 123 -2.68 4.78 -0.30
N PHE A 124 -3.74 5.54 -0.57
CA PHE A 124 -3.65 6.98 -0.78
C PHE A 124 -3.29 7.77 0.47
N SER A 125 -3.61 7.26 1.67
CA SER A 125 -3.13 7.84 2.92
C SER A 125 -1.59 7.76 3.03
N HIS A 126 -0.98 6.66 2.56
CA HIS A 126 0.48 6.53 2.50
C HIS A 126 1.09 7.48 1.47
N MET A 127 0.49 7.53 0.29
CA MET A 127 0.93 8.42 -0.79
C MET A 127 0.98 9.88 -0.34
N ARG A 128 0.00 10.36 0.43
CA ARG A 128 0.00 11.73 0.96
C ARG A 128 1.14 12.02 1.93
N ASN A 129 1.65 10.99 2.60
CA ASN A 129 2.66 11.12 3.64
C ASN A 129 4.09 10.92 3.15
N LEU A 130 4.32 10.52 1.88
CA LEU A 130 5.68 10.34 1.36
C LEU A 130 6.48 11.64 1.46
N THR A 131 7.75 11.53 1.86
CA THR A 131 8.62 12.71 1.99
C THR A 131 9.27 13.11 0.68
N TYR A 132 9.40 12.16 -0.26
CA TYR A 132 9.98 12.43 -1.56
C TYR A 132 9.08 13.41 -2.34
N PRO A 133 9.62 14.45 -3.01
CA PRO A 133 8.77 15.46 -3.63
C PRO A 133 7.79 14.85 -4.65
N HIS A 134 6.48 14.97 -4.41
CA HIS A 134 5.47 14.25 -5.20
C HIS A 134 5.49 14.60 -6.70
N HIS A 135 5.85 15.84 -7.06
CA HIS A 135 6.00 16.26 -8.47
C HIS A 135 7.14 15.53 -9.22
N LEU A 136 8.03 14.82 -8.50
CA LEU A 136 9.07 13.96 -9.07
C LEU A 136 8.65 12.48 -9.13
N ILE A 137 7.45 12.15 -8.66
CA ILE A 137 6.90 10.81 -8.68
C ILE A 137 5.81 10.77 -9.75
N ASP A 138 6.07 10.04 -10.83
CA ASP A 138 5.07 9.70 -11.83
C ASP A 138 4.38 8.39 -11.39
N LEU A 139 3.06 8.34 -11.45
CA LEU A 139 2.26 7.19 -11.00
C LEU A 139 1.77 6.38 -12.20
N ALA A 140 1.89 5.05 -12.11
CA ALA A 140 1.37 4.14 -13.12
C ALA A 140 0.62 2.98 -12.48
N PHE A 141 -0.66 2.86 -12.84
CA PHE A 141 -1.56 1.81 -12.38
C PHE A 141 -1.93 0.90 -13.53
N LEU A 142 -1.96 -0.41 -13.29
CA LEU A 142 -2.58 -1.36 -14.21
C LEU A 142 -3.73 -2.08 -13.53
N VAL A 143 -4.96 -1.84 -13.98
CA VAL A 143 -6.17 -2.53 -13.51
C VAL A 143 -6.44 -3.71 -14.43
N SER A 144 -6.52 -4.93 -13.87
CA SER A 144 -6.73 -6.17 -14.63
C SER A 144 -7.70 -7.10 -13.93
N ASP A 145 -8.65 -7.64 -14.69
CA ASP A 145 -9.60 -8.68 -14.27
C ASP A 145 -10.35 -8.33 -12.96
N SER A 146 -10.53 -7.02 -12.68
CA SER A 146 -11.27 -6.48 -11.52
C SER A 146 -12.78 -6.58 -11.72
N LYS A 147 -13.51 -6.85 -10.64
CA LYS A 147 -14.97 -6.99 -10.60
C LYS A 147 -15.66 -6.01 -9.66
N ASP A 148 -14.89 -5.31 -8.85
CA ASP A 148 -15.34 -4.30 -7.90
C ASP A 148 -15.23 -2.87 -8.49
N ASN A 149 -15.40 -1.83 -7.69
CA ASN A 149 -15.31 -0.44 -8.14
C ASN A 149 -13.87 0.12 -8.16
N THR A 150 -12.83 -0.73 -8.20
CA THR A 150 -11.41 -0.32 -8.17
C THR A 150 -11.12 0.88 -9.07
N LEU A 151 -11.51 0.80 -10.35
CA LEU A 151 -11.19 1.84 -11.33
C LEU A 151 -11.84 3.18 -11.00
N LYS A 152 -13.07 3.17 -10.49
CA LYS A 152 -13.78 4.39 -10.09
C LYS A 152 -13.13 5.01 -8.86
N VAL A 153 -12.90 4.23 -7.80
CA VAL A 153 -12.30 4.73 -6.56
C VAL A 153 -10.87 5.23 -6.80
N LEU A 154 -10.11 4.56 -7.67
CA LEU A 154 -8.79 5.00 -8.11
C LEU A 154 -8.86 6.37 -8.80
N SER A 155 -9.75 6.53 -9.78
CA SER A 155 -9.90 7.80 -10.51
C SER A 155 -10.31 8.95 -9.58
N ASP A 156 -11.34 8.74 -8.75
CA ASP A 156 -11.83 9.76 -7.81
C ASP A 156 -10.73 10.18 -6.82
N SER A 157 -9.95 9.22 -6.31
CA SER A 157 -8.87 9.48 -5.35
C SER A 157 -7.70 10.23 -5.99
N LEU A 158 -7.36 9.92 -7.24
CA LEU A 158 -6.32 10.63 -8.00
C LEU A 158 -6.75 12.05 -8.33
N GLU A 159 -8.00 12.25 -8.75
CA GLU A 159 -8.57 13.60 -8.96
C GLU A 159 -8.52 14.41 -7.67
N ALA A 160 -8.86 13.82 -6.52
CA ALA A 160 -8.81 14.47 -5.23
C ALA A 160 -7.37 14.86 -4.81
N ILE A 161 -6.37 14.03 -5.10
CA ILE A 161 -4.96 14.37 -4.81
C ILE A 161 -4.41 15.43 -5.76
N GLN A 162 -4.76 15.37 -7.05
CA GLN A 162 -4.30 16.37 -8.01
C GLN A 162 -4.97 17.74 -7.82
N ALA A 163 -6.16 17.78 -7.20
CA ALA A 163 -6.91 19.00 -6.88
C ALA A 163 -6.63 19.54 -5.46
N ASP A 164 -5.66 18.97 -4.75
CA ASP A 164 -5.31 19.40 -3.39
C ASP A 164 -4.83 20.86 -3.35
N GLU A 165 -5.16 21.57 -2.27
CA GLU A 165 -4.79 22.98 -2.09
C GLU A 165 -3.30 23.17 -1.81
N ASP A 166 -2.63 22.17 -1.22
CA ASP A 166 -1.18 22.20 -1.01
C ASP A 166 -0.45 21.86 -2.32
N PRO A 167 0.33 22.79 -2.90
CA PRO A 167 1.04 22.55 -4.16
C PRO A 167 2.09 21.43 -4.09
N LYS A 168 2.41 20.92 -2.90
CA LYS A 168 3.31 19.77 -2.72
C LYS A 168 2.61 18.42 -2.86
N GLN A 169 1.29 18.38 -2.77
CA GLN A 169 0.52 17.13 -2.79
C GLN A 169 0.34 16.53 -4.18
N PRO A 170 0.11 17.31 -5.26
CA PRO A 170 -0.01 16.75 -6.60
C PRO A 170 1.24 15.99 -7.06
N TYR A 171 0.99 14.86 -7.69
CA TYR A 171 1.98 14.00 -8.33
C TYR A 171 2.32 14.47 -9.75
N GLY A 172 3.36 13.88 -10.34
CA GLY A 172 3.79 14.09 -11.71
C GLY A 172 2.82 13.53 -12.76
N GLU A 173 3.35 12.82 -13.77
CA GLU A 173 2.51 12.16 -14.78
C GLU A 173 1.77 10.97 -14.15
N ILE A 174 0.45 10.90 -14.34
CA ILE A 174 -0.38 9.79 -13.85
C ILE A 174 -0.90 9.01 -15.06
N SER A 175 -0.69 7.69 -15.07
CA SER A 175 -1.17 6.76 -16.09
C SER A 175 -2.03 5.68 -15.45
N ILE A 176 -3.29 5.57 -15.88
CA ILE A 176 -4.17 4.44 -15.55
C ILE A 176 -4.31 3.59 -16.80
N ILE A 177 -3.89 2.33 -16.73
CA ILE A 177 -3.94 1.37 -17.83
C ILE A 177 -4.91 0.27 -17.44
N GLU A 178 -5.89 0.00 -18.29
CA GLU A 178 -6.81 -1.12 -18.11
C GLU A 178 -6.46 -2.20 -19.11
N LYS A 179 -6.20 -3.41 -18.61
CA LYS A 179 -5.90 -4.57 -19.46
C LYS A 179 -6.14 -5.88 -18.74
N ASP A 180 -7.05 -6.69 -19.28
CA ASP A 180 -7.28 -8.05 -18.81
C ASP A 180 -6.29 -9.05 -19.41
N PHE A 181 -5.97 -10.07 -18.61
CA PHE A 181 -5.17 -11.23 -19.00
C PHE A 181 -5.97 -12.54 -18.95
N GLY A 182 -7.24 -12.49 -18.56
CA GLY A 182 -8.16 -13.62 -18.64
C GLY A 182 -7.87 -14.68 -17.58
N GLN A 183 -7.41 -14.26 -16.39
CA GLN A 183 -7.14 -15.17 -15.29
C GLN A 183 -8.46 -15.80 -14.81
N LYS A 184 -8.72 -17.04 -15.24
CA LYS A 184 -9.93 -17.80 -14.87
C LYS A 184 -9.91 -18.06 -13.37
N VAL A 185 -10.82 -17.42 -12.66
CA VAL A 185 -11.04 -17.61 -11.23
C VAL A 185 -11.77 -18.95 -11.04
N ASN A 186 -11.04 -20.04 -10.82
CA ASN A 186 -11.65 -21.26 -10.29
C ASN A 186 -12.09 -20.98 -8.84
N GLN A 187 -13.29 -21.43 -8.47
CA GLN A 187 -13.96 -21.03 -7.22
C GLN A 187 -13.39 -21.69 -5.95
N ASP A 188 -12.58 -22.74 -6.07
CA ASP A 188 -11.96 -23.40 -4.91
C ASP A 188 -10.64 -22.73 -4.49
N VAL A 189 -10.63 -22.18 -3.27
CA VAL A 189 -9.45 -21.55 -2.64
C VAL A 189 -8.30 -22.56 -2.51
N GLU A 190 -8.60 -23.83 -2.19
CA GLU A 190 -7.62 -24.93 -2.12
C GLU A 190 -6.95 -25.22 -3.48
N SER A 191 -7.67 -25.03 -4.59
CA SER A 191 -7.12 -25.21 -5.95
C SER A 191 -6.22 -24.03 -6.37
N ARG A 192 -6.45 -22.82 -5.83
CA ARG A 192 -5.64 -21.61 -6.13
C ARG A 192 -4.28 -21.61 -5.45
N HIS A 193 -4.22 -22.21 -4.26
CA HIS A 193 -2.97 -22.42 -3.53
C HIS A 193 -2.32 -23.76 -3.86
N GLY A 194 -2.86 -24.56 -4.78
CA GLY A 194 -2.16 -25.76 -5.24
C GLY A 194 -0.85 -25.39 -5.94
N PHE A 195 0.24 -26.07 -5.57
CA PHE A 195 1.57 -25.89 -6.16
C PHE A 195 1.55 -25.82 -7.70
N ALA A 196 0.73 -26.68 -8.35
CA ALA A 196 0.59 -26.73 -9.81
C ALA A 196 -0.01 -25.47 -10.45
N ALA A 197 -0.84 -24.70 -9.73
CA ALA A 197 -1.48 -23.49 -10.24
C ALA A 197 -0.60 -22.23 -10.09
N GLN A 198 0.34 -22.23 -9.14
CA GLN A 198 1.15 -21.06 -8.81
C GLN A 198 2.06 -20.63 -9.97
N ALA A 199 2.66 -21.60 -10.68
CA ALA A 199 3.53 -21.31 -11.82
C ALA A 199 2.79 -20.51 -12.91
N SER A 200 1.57 -20.92 -13.27
CA SER A 200 0.76 -20.22 -14.27
C SER A 200 0.34 -18.83 -13.80
N ARG A 201 0.00 -18.69 -12.51
CA ARG A 201 -0.37 -17.40 -11.91
C ARG A 201 0.80 -16.40 -11.95
N ARG A 202 2.00 -16.82 -11.51
CA ARG A 202 3.22 -15.99 -11.56
C ARG A 202 3.54 -15.53 -12.98
N LYS A 203 3.42 -16.42 -13.97
CA LYS A 203 3.62 -16.07 -15.39
C LYS A 203 2.62 -15.00 -15.87
N LEU A 204 1.35 -15.06 -15.47
CA LEU A 204 0.35 -14.02 -15.79
C LEU A 204 0.63 -12.69 -15.07
N MET A 205 0.99 -12.73 -13.78
CA MET A 205 1.37 -11.52 -13.03
C MET A 205 2.59 -10.84 -13.65
N ALA A 206 3.58 -11.62 -14.11
CA ALA A 206 4.74 -11.11 -14.82
C ALA A 206 4.35 -10.38 -16.12
N GLN A 207 3.36 -10.89 -16.86
CA GLN A 207 2.83 -10.18 -18.03
C GLN A 207 2.24 -8.83 -17.62
N ALA A 208 1.37 -8.79 -16.61
CA ALA A 208 0.78 -7.54 -16.12
C ALA A 208 1.85 -6.51 -15.73
N ARG A 209 2.86 -6.90 -14.94
CA ARG A 209 3.97 -6.01 -14.57
C ARG A 209 4.74 -5.50 -15.80
N ASN A 210 5.05 -6.37 -16.77
CA ASN A 210 5.75 -5.95 -17.99
C ASN A 210 4.93 -5.00 -18.87
N TRP A 211 3.61 -5.23 -19.00
CA TRP A 211 2.72 -4.33 -19.73
C TRP A 211 2.67 -2.95 -19.08
N LEU A 212 2.52 -2.89 -17.74
CA LEU A 212 2.54 -1.64 -16.98
C LEU A 212 3.86 -0.88 -17.19
N LEU A 213 4.99 -1.57 -16.99
CA LEU A 213 6.32 -0.96 -17.14
C LEU A 213 6.57 -0.44 -18.55
N SER A 214 6.29 -1.25 -19.57
CA SER A 214 6.56 -0.89 -20.96
C SER A 214 5.70 0.29 -21.45
N ALA A 215 4.48 0.43 -20.94
CA ALA A 215 3.60 1.53 -21.27
C ALA A 215 3.97 2.85 -20.54
N ALA A 216 4.50 2.75 -19.32
CA ALA A 216 4.73 3.92 -18.46
C ALA A 216 6.19 4.41 -18.40
N LEU A 217 7.19 3.57 -18.66
CA LEU A 217 8.60 3.96 -18.53
C LEU A 217 9.03 5.01 -19.57
N ARG A 218 9.26 6.24 -19.10
CA ARG A 218 9.80 7.36 -19.88
C ARG A 218 11.33 7.50 -19.81
N PRO A 219 11.97 8.21 -20.77
CA PRO A 219 13.42 8.44 -20.81
C PRO A 219 14.00 9.22 -19.63
N TYR A 220 13.20 10.02 -18.92
CA TYR A 220 13.65 10.86 -17.82
C TYR A 220 13.58 10.18 -16.44
N HIS A 221 12.96 8.99 -16.33
CA HIS A 221 12.95 8.25 -15.07
C HIS A 221 14.35 7.76 -14.71
N SER A 222 14.73 7.95 -13.46
CA SER A 222 15.98 7.44 -12.88
C SER A 222 15.73 6.19 -12.03
N TRP A 223 14.53 6.07 -11.46
CA TRP A 223 14.11 4.96 -10.60
C TRP A 223 12.74 4.43 -11.00
N VAL A 224 12.50 3.16 -10.70
CA VAL A 224 11.19 2.51 -10.77
C VAL A 224 10.94 1.89 -9.40
N TYR A 225 9.81 2.23 -8.79
CA TYR A 225 9.38 1.71 -7.51
C TYR A 225 8.11 0.88 -7.68
N TRP A 226 8.21 -0.42 -7.43
CA TRP A 226 7.07 -1.33 -7.41
C TRP A 226 6.51 -1.40 -6.01
N ARG A 227 5.19 -1.27 -5.88
CA ARG A 227 4.51 -1.31 -4.59
C ARG A 227 3.16 -1.99 -4.73
N ASP A 228 2.90 -2.99 -3.90
CA ASP A 228 1.56 -3.56 -3.79
C ASP A 228 0.62 -2.61 -3.00
N VAL A 229 -0.67 -2.69 -3.28
CA VAL A 229 -1.69 -1.75 -2.76
C VAL A 229 -2.09 -2.02 -1.31
N ASP A 230 -1.83 -3.23 -0.84
CA ASP A 230 -2.24 -3.84 0.43
C ASP A 230 -1.14 -3.75 1.51
N VAL A 231 -0.14 -2.89 1.32
CA VAL A 231 0.87 -2.65 2.36
C VAL A 231 0.34 -1.68 3.41
N GLU A 232 0.03 -2.21 4.59
CA GLU A 232 -0.57 -1.54 5.76
C GLU A 232 0.29 -0.44 6.38
N THR A 233 1.62 -0.61 6.52
CA THR A 233 2.49 0.49 6.97
C THR A 233 3.88 0.43 6.33
N ALA A 234 4.46 1.60 6.09
CA ALA A 234 5.86 1.77 5.72
C ALA A 234 6.37 3.14 6.19
N PRO A 235 7.69 3.31 6.40
CA PRO A 235 8.25 4.61 6.68
C PRO A 235 7.96 5.60 5.54
N PHE A 236 7.62 6.83 5.89
CA PHE A 236 7.33 7.91 4.95
C PHE A 236 8.52 8.28 4.06
N THR A 237 9.73 7.97 4.54
CA THR A 237 11.03 8.16 3.89
C THR A 237 11.49 6.94 3.08
N ILE A 238 10.62 5.95 2.83
CA ILE A 238 11.02 4.67 2.21
C ILE A 238 11.77 4.83 0.88
N LEU A 239 11.43 5.82 0.07
CA LEU A 239 12.12 6.05 -1.20
C LEU A 239 13.55 6.49 -0.97
N GLU A 240 13.76 7.50 -0.11
CA GLU A 240 15.05 8.02 0.28
C GLU A 240 15.90 6.97 1.01
N ASP A 241 15.27 6.24 1.92
CA ASP A 241 15.90 5.22 2.75
C ASP A 241 16.42 4.06 1.89
N LEU A 242 15.70 3.66 0.85
CA LEU A 242 16.16 2.65 -0.10
C LEU A 242 17.19 3.23 -1.10
N MET A 243 16.98 4.46 -1.58
CA MET A 243 17.87 5.11 -2.55
C MET A 243 19.29 5.28 -2.00
N ARG A 244 19.44 5.66 -0.73
CA ARG A 244 20.76 5.96 -0.13
C ARG A 244 21.77 4.80 -0.19
N HIS A 245 21.29 3.55 -0.24
CA HIS A 245 22.13 2.36 -0.44
C HIS A 245 22.75 2.29 -1.84
N ASN A 246 22.21 3.05 -2.80
CA ASN A 246 22.72 3.23 -4.15
C ASN A 246 22.86 1.92 -4.95
N LYS A 247 22.01 0.93 -4.66
CA LYS A 247 22.00 -0.38 -5.33
C LYS A 247 21.14 -0.34 -6.57
N ASP A 248 21.42 -1.25 -7.50
CA ASP A 248 20.65 -1.38 -8.75
C ASP A 248 19.24 -1.91 -8.50
N VAL A 249 19.09 -2.90 -7.61
CA VAL A 249 17.82 -3.45 -7.12
C VAL A 249 17.91 -3.61 -5.61
N ILE A 250 16.94 -3.09 -4.88
CA ILE A 250 16.85 -3.19 -3.43
C ILE A 250 15.42 -3.44 -2.95
N VAL A 251 15.28 -4.30 -1.94
CA VAL A 251 14.00 -4.59 -1.28
C VAL A 251 14.08 -4.49 0.25
N PRO A 252 13.04 -3.99 0.91
CA PRO A 252 12.90 -4.10 2.36
C PRO A 252 12.46 -5.52 2.76
N ASN A 253 12.52 -5.81 4.05
CA ASN A 253 11.88 -6.98 4.62
C ASN A 253 10.37 -6.74 4.79
N VAL A 254 9.55 -7.78 4.62
CA VAL A 254 8.08 -7.66 4.64
C VAL A 254 7.49 -8.61 5.66
N TRP A 255 6.79 -8.03 6.62
CA TRP A 255 6.11 -8.75 7.70
C TRP A 255 4.62 -8.46 7.67
N ARG A 256 3.83 -9.27 8.35
CA ARG A 256 2.41 -9.00 8.59
C ARG A 256 2.14 -8.96 10.08
N PRO A 257 1.30 -8.02 10.56
CA PRO A 257 0.77 -8.13 11.90
C PRO A 257 -0.18 -9.32 11.95
N LEU A 258 -0.31 -9.93 13.11
CA LEU A 258 -1.29 -10.95 13.41
C LEU A 258 -2.03 -10.58 14.69
N PRO A 259 -3.27 -11.06 14.88
CA PRO A 259 -3.90 -11.00 16.17
C PRO A 259 -3.04 -11.65 17.27
N ASP A 260 -3.18 -11.18 18.51
CA ASP A 260 -2.40 -11.68 19.66
C ASP A 260 -2.50 -13.21 19.83
N TRP A 261 -3.66 -13.80 19.53
CA TRP A 261 -3.88 -15.25 19.62
C TRP A 261 -3.15 -16.06 18.54
N LEU A 262 -2.68 -15.42 17.47
CA LEU A 262 -1.85 -16.01 16.40
C LEU A 262 -0.36 -15.65 16.54
N GLY A 263 0.04 -15.01 17.64
CA GLY A 263 1.44 -14.69 17.91
C GLY A 263 1.87 -13.28 17.50
N GLY A 264 0.94 -12.38 17.18
CA GLY A 264 1.17 -10.93 17.06
C GLY A 264 1.83 -10.45 15.76
N GLU A 265 2.81 -11.18 15.22
CA GLU A 265 3.48 -10.84 13.96
C GLU A 265 4.04 -12.09 13.27
N GLN A 266 4.19 -12.04 11.95
CA GLN A 266 4.78 -13.13 11.18
C GLN A 266 5.51 -12.62 9.93
N PRO A 267 6.60 -13.29 9.50
CA PRO A 267 7.16 -13.10 8.17
C PRO A 267 6.10 -13.31 7.08
N TYR A 268 6.05 -12.41 6.09
CA TYR A 268 5.05 -12.45 5.02
C TYR A 268 5.66 -12.84 3.67
N ASP A 269 6.61 -12.05 3.17
CA ASP A 269 7.16 -12.26 1.83
C ASP A 269 8.33 -13.24 1.83
N LEU A 270 8.06 -14.49 1.43
CA LEU A 270 9.08 -15.53 1.31
C LEU A 270 9.79 -15.54 -0.05
N ASN A 271 9.47 -14.62 -0.97
CA ASN A 271 10.04 -14.59 -2.32
C ASN A 271 11.38 -13.82 -2.38
N SER A 272 11.79 -13.19 -1.28
CA SER A 272 13.10 -12.57 -1.12
C SER A 272 14.04 -13.54 -0.40
N TRP A 273 15.02 -14.08 -1.11
CA TRP A 273 15.89 -15.14 -0.58
C TRP A 273 17.26 -15.15 -1.28
N GLN A 274 18.26 -15.71 -0.61
CA GLN A 274 19.56 -16.03 -1.21
C GLN A 274 19.57 -17.49 -1.66
N GLU A 275 20.22 -17.78 -2.79
CA GLU A 275 20.23 -19.11 -3.40
C GLU A 275 20.94 -20.14 -2.51
N SER A 276 20.56 -21.42 -2.65
CA SER A 276 21.18 -22.53 -1.92
C SER A 276 21.67 -23.63 -2.86
N GLU A 277 22.68 -24.39 -2.44
CA GLU A 277 23.18 -25.54 -3.21
C GLU A 277 22.09 -26.61 -3.42
N THR A 278 21.25 -26.84 -2.41
CA THR A 278 20.14 -27.80 -2.49
C THR A 278 19.08 -27.37 -3.51
N ALA A 279 18.76 -26.08 -3.57
CA ALA A 279 17.80 -25.55 -4.54
C ALA A 279 18.36 -25.59 -5.97
N LEU A 280 19.66 -25.34 -6.16
CA LEU A 280 20.32 -25.52 -7.45
C LEU A 280 20.29 -26.99 -7.91
N ALA A 281 20.62 -27.92 -7.02
CA ALA A 281 20.56 -29.35 -7.31
C ALA A 281 19.12 -29.80 -7.65
N LEU A 282 18.12 -29.28 -6.94
CA LEU A 282 16.72 -29.52 -7.26
C LEU A 282 16.37 -28.95 -8.65
N ALA A 283 16.76 -27.71 -8.94
CA ALA A 283 16.48 -27.05 -10.21
C ALA A 283 17.01 -27.84 -11.42
N ASP A 284 18.17 -28.49 -11.29
CA ASP A 284 18.76 -29.34 -12.33
C ASP A 284 17.95 -30.62 -12.62
N THR A 285 17.11 -31.06 -11.68
CA THR A 285 16.24 -32.24 -11.87
C THR A 285 14.90 -31.91 -12.54
N LEU A 286 14.54 -30.64 -12.63
CA LEU A 286 13.24 -30.20 -13.10
C LEU A 286 13.22 -29.92 -14.61
N ASP A 287 12.08 -30.14 -15.24
CA ASP A 287 11.83 -29.80 -16.65
C ASP A 287 12.05 -28.31 -16.94
N GLU A 288 12.43 -27.96 -18.18
CA GLU A 288 12.76 -26.59 -18.60
C GLU A 288 11.68 -25.56 -18.21
N ASP A 289 10.40 -25.90 -18.40
CA ASP A 289 9.27 -25.03 -18.13
C ASP A 289 8.81 -24.97 -16.66
N ALA A 290 9.40 -25.80 -15.79
CA ALA A 290 9.07 -25.86 -14.37
C ALA A 290 9.43 -24.55 -13.67
N VAL A 291 8.62 -24.18 -12.67
CA VAL A 291 8.84 -23.01 -11.83
C VAL A 291 8.80 -23.45 -10.37
N ILE A 292 9.90 -23.19 -9.66
CA ILE A 292 10.00 -23.32 -8.21
C ILE A 292 9.27 -22.13 -7.61
N VAL A 293 8.38 -22.41 -6.67
CA VAL A 293 7.64 -21.39 -5.93
C VAL A 293 7.88 -21.66 -4.45
N GLU A 294 8.35 -20.65 -3.73
CA GLU A 294 8.64 -20.77 -2.30
C GLU A 294 7.38 -20.93 -1.45
N GLY A 295 7.54 -21.52 -0.27
CA GLY A 295 6.46 -21.71 0.72
C GLY A 295 5.64 -23.00 0.54
N TYR A 296 6.06 -23.90 -0.36
CA TYR A 296 5.39 -25.18 -0.64
C TYR A 296 6.24 -26.37 -0.18
N ALA A 297 5.60 -27.35 0.46
CA ALA A 297 6.27 -28.53 1.01
C ALA A 297 6.84 -29.46 -0.09
N GLU A 298 6.31 -29.34 -1.31
CA GLU A 298 6.68 -30.11 -2.47
C GLU A 298 8.17 -29.95 -2.84
N TYR A 299 8.74 -28.76 -2.64
CA TYR A 299 10.14 -28.44 -2.94
C TYR A 299 10.86 -27.93 -1.70
N ALA A 300 11.70 -28.78 -1.12
CA ALA A 300 12.59 -28.39 -0.03
C ALA A 300 13.82 -27.65 -0.59
N THR A 301 13.70 -26.32 -0.76
CA THR A 301 14.76 -25.47 -1.31
C THR A 301 15.85 -25.13 -0.31
N TRP A 302 15.56 -25.12 1.00
CA TRP A 302 16.50 -24.76 2.07
C TRP A 302 17.18 -23.39 1.87
N ARG A 303 16.48 -22.47 1.17
CA ARG A 303 16.99 -21.12 0.96
C ARG A 303 16.85 -20.29 2.23
N PRO A 304 17.87 -19.50 2.59
CA PRO A 304 17.70 -18.46 3.59
C PRO A 304 16.78 -17.35 3.04
N HIS A 305 15.59 -17.22 3.62
CA HIS A 305 14.65 -16.15 3.26
C HIS A 305 14.92 -14.90 4.09
N LEU A 306 14.91 -13.73 3.43
CA LEU A 306 15.08 -12.41 4.06
C LEU A 306 14.12 -12.21 5.24
N ALA A 307 12.90 -12.71 5.08
CA ALA A 307 11.81 -12.67 6.06
C ALA A 307 12.22 -13.20 7.44
N TYR A 308 12.96 -14.31 7.50
CA TYR A 308 13.38 -14.96 8.74
C TYR A 308 14.64 -14.37 9.38
N LEU A 309 15.32 -13.44 8.70
CA LEU A 309 16.58 -12.86 9.16
C LEU A 309 16.38 -11.56 9.95
N ARG A 310 15.14 -11.15 10.20
CA ARG A 310 14.84 -9.95 10.98
C ARG A 310 15.29 -10.11 12.43
N ASP A 311 16.09 -9.17 12.89
CA ASP A 311 16.29 -8.84 14.30
C ASP A 311 15.63 -7.47 14.55
N PRO A 312 14.64 -7.35 15.44
CA PRO A 312 14.02 -6.07 15.79
C PRO A 312 14.98 -5.01 16.34
N PHE A 313 16.15 -5.43 16.84
CA PHE A 313 17.22 -4.54 17.32
C PHE A 313 18.40 -4.46 16.36
N GLY A 314 18.29 -5.09 15.19
CA GLY A 314 19.31 -5.08 14.14
C GLY A 314 19.43 -3.73 13.46
N ASP A 315 20.56 -3.53 12.79
CA ASP A 315 20.82 -2.31 12.02
C ASP A 315 19.91 -2.27 10.77
N PRO A 316 18.99 -1.29 10.63
CA PRO A 316 18.15 -1.16 9.45
C PRO A 316 18.95 -0.98 8.15
N ASP A 317 20.21 -0.54 8.25
CA ASP A 317 21.11 -0.31 7.11
C ASP A 317 21.85 -1.58 6.69
N MET A 318 21.68 -2.69 7.40
CA MET A 318 22.31 -3.96 7.07
C MET A 318 21.90 -4.40 5.67
N GLU A 319 22.87 -4.65 4.80
CA GLU A 319 22.64 -5.12 3.45
C GLU A 319 22.93 -6.61 3.35
N MET A 320 22.09 -7.33 2.62
CA MET A 320 22.30 -8.74 2.28
C MET A 320 22.16 -8.93 0.79
N GLU A 321 23.11 -9.61 0.16
CA GLU A 321 22.95 -10.06 -1.22
C GLU A 321 21.90 -11.16 -1.30
N ILE A 322 20.96 -11.01 -2.23
CA ILE A 322 19.89 -11.97 -2.48
C ILE A 322 19.89 -12.39 -3.96
N ASP A 323 19.10 -13.39 -4.28
CA ASP A 323 18.97 -13.99 -5.62
C ASP A 323 17.52 -13.92 -6.11
N GLY A 324 16.57 -14.22 -5.22
CA GLY A 324 15.14 -13.98 -5.42
C GLY A 324 14.71 -12.65 -4.82
N VAL A 325 13.76 -12.00 -5.48
CA VAL A 325 13.18 -10.71 -5.06
C VAL A 325 11.67 -10.87 -4.96
N GLY A 326 11.10 -10.43 -3.83
CA GLY A 326 9.66 -10.36 -3.64
C GLY A 326 8.99 -9.14 -4.24
N GLY A 327 7.69 -9.24 -4.53
CA GLY A 327 6.94 -8.29 -5.34
C GLY A 327 6.36 -7.09 -4.59
N VAL A 328 6.36 -7.13 -3.26
CA VAL A 328 5.59 -6.19 -2.41
C VAL A 328 6.15 -4.78 -2.44
N SER A 329 7.47 -4.63 -2.44
CA SER A 329 8.15 -3.34 -2.47
C SER A 329 9.53 -3.51 -3.09
N ILE A 330 9.73 -2.98 -4.30
CA ILE A 330 11.00 -3.07 -5.02
C ILE A 330 11.40 -1.68 -5.50
N LEU A 331 12.55 -1.19 -5.05
CA LEU A 331 13.18 -0.04 -5.68
C LEU A 331 14.29 -0.52 -6.60
N ALA A 332 14.20 -0.14 -7.88
CA ALA A 332 15.23 -0.48 -8.86
C ALA A 332 15.58 0.72 -9.74
N LYS A 333 16.84 0.82 -10.14
CA LYS A 333 17.28 1.87 -11.07
C LYS A 333 16.63 1.65 -12.44
N ALA A 334 16.14 2.71 -13.07
CA ALA A 334 15.48 2.62 -14.37
C ALA A 334 16.39 2.02 -15.47
N LYS A 335 17.71 2.20 -15.35
CA LYS A 335 18.70 1.58 -16.25
C LYS A 335 18.63 0.05 -16.27
N VAL A 336 18.26 -0.60 -15.17
CA VAL A 336 18.15 -2.08 -15.07
C VAL A 336 17.13 -2.58 -16.09
N PHE A 337 15.97 -1.96 -16.12
CA PHE A 337 14.91 -2.29 -17.08
C PHE A 337 15.28 -1.91 -18.52
N ARG A 338 15.93 -0.75 -18.73
CA ARG A 338 16.35 -0.31 -20.07
C ARG A 338 17.42 -1.20 -20.69
N SER A 339 18.20 -1.88 -19.87
CA SER A 339 19.20 -2.85 -20.33
C SER A 339 18.60 -4.19 -20.71
N GLY A 340 17.32 -4.45 -20.42
CA GLY A 340 16.59 -5.64 -20.85
C GLY A 340 16.10 -6.53 -19.71
N VAL A 341 16.42 -6.22 -18.45
CA VAL A 341 15.86 -6.95 -17.31
C VAL A 341 14.36 -6.67 -17.21
N HIS A 342 13.56 -7.72 -17.03
CA HIS A 342 12.11 -7.62 -16.87
C HIS A 342 11.60 -8.73 -15.95
N PHE A 343 10.29 -8.80 -15.72
CA PHE A 343 9.67 -9.90 -14.97
C PHE A 343 9.44 -11.08 -15.92
N PRO A 344 10.13 -12.24 -15.82
CA PRO A 344 9.98 -13.30 -16.80
C PRO A 344 8.57 -13.91 -16.75
N ALA A 345 7.83 -13.81 -17.86
CA ALA A 345 6.52 -14.46 -18.04
C ALA A 345 6.64 -15.93 -18.51
N PHE A 346 7.84 -16.48 -18.39
CA PHE A 346 8.25 -17.84 -18.74
C PHE A 346 9.21 -18.32 -17.65
N SER A 347 9.59 -19.60 -17.66
CA SER A 347 10.58 -20.11 -16.71
C SER A 347 11.97 -19.58 -17.06
N PHE A 348 12.54 -18.77 -16.17
CA PHE A 348 13.92 -18.31 -16.23
C PHE A 348 14.65 -18.88 -15.01
N GLU A 349 15.56 -19.83 -15.25
CA GLU A 349 16.28 -20.55 -14.19
C GLU A 349 15.35 -21.16 -13.14
N LYS A 350 14.25 -21.75 -13.62
CA LYS A 350 13.17 -22.31 -12.80
C LYS A 350 12.40 -21.29 -11.98
N HIS A 351 12.43 -20.01 -12.32
CA HIS A 351 11.68 -18.95 -11.63
C HIS A 351 10.89 -18.12 -12.65
N ALA A 352 9.89 -17.40 -12.17
CA ALA A 352 9.11 -16.48 -12.98
C ALA A 352 8.89 -15.18 -12.20
N GLU A 353 8.30 -14.18 -12.84
CA GLU A 353 7.88 -12.94 -12.19
C GLU A 353 9.00 -12.22 -11.41
N THR A 354 8.84 -11.94 -10.11
CA THR A 354 9.78 -11.12 -9.33
C THR A 354 11.03 -11.89 -8.95
N GLU A 355 10.91 -13.19 -8.64
CA GLU A 355 12.06 -14.06 -8.37
C GLU A 355 12.92 -14.23 -9.64
N GLY A 356 12.27 -14.41 -10.79
CA GLY A 356 12.94 -14.41 -12.08
C GLY A 356 13.60 -13.07 -12.41
N PHE A 357 12.99 -11.95 -12.03
CA PHE A 357 13.57 -10.60 -12.15
C PHE A 357 14.85 -10.46 -11.31
N GLY A 358 14.85 -10.96 -10.06
CA GLY A 358 16.05 -10.99 -9.20
C GLY A 358 17.19 -11.77 -9.85
N LYS A 359 16.92 -13.02 -10.28
CA LYS A 359 17.91 -13.86 -10.97
C LYS A 359 18.44 -13.21 -12.25
N MET A 360 17.55 -12.66 -13.08
CA MET A 360 17.91 -12.01 -14.33
C MET A 360 18.79 -10.78 -14.08
N SER A 361 18.46 -9.96 -13.08
CA SER A 361 19.26 -8.81 -12.67
C SER A 361 20.68 -9.23 -12.29
N LYS A 362 20.82 -10.27 -11.46
CA LYS A 362 22.12 -10.80 -11.02
C LYS A 362 22.93 -11.40 -12.18
N ARG A 363 22.27 -12.13 -13.09
CA ARG A 363 22.90 -12.67 -14.31
C ARG A 363 23.42 -11.57 -15.24
N MET A 364 22.77 -10.42 -15.26
CA MET A 364 23.21 -9.25 -16.03
C MET A 364 24.26 -8.39 -15.29
N GLY A 365 24.71 -8.82 -14.10
CA GLY A 365 25.77 -8.16 -13.34
C GLY A 365 25.28 -6.98 -12.49
N TYR A 366 23.98 -6.85 -12.25
CA TYR A 366 23.42 -5.84 -11.35
C TYR A 366 23.43 -6.34 -9.89
N SER A 367 23.61 -5.40 -8.95
CA SER A 367 23.48 -5.71 -7.53
C SER A 367 22.02 -5.92 -7.15
N VAL A 368 21.72 -7.02 -6.44
CA VAL A 368 20.39 -7.33 -5.92
C VAL A 368 20.49 -7.51 -4.40
N ILE A 369 19.93 -6.55 -3.66
CA ILE A 369 20.13 -6.42 -2.22
C ILE A 369 18.79 -6.47 -1.47
N GLY A 370 18.77 -7.15 -0.33
CA GLY A 370 17.68 -7.09 0.66
C GLY A 370 18.15 -6.43 1.95
N LEU A 371 17.24 -5.73 2.63
CA LEU A 371 17.47 -5.16 3.95
C LEU A 371 16.72 -6.00 5.01
N PRO A 372 17.39 -6.89 5.77
CA PRO A 372 16.71 -7.84 6.66
C PRO A 372 16.03 -7.17 7.86
N HIS A 373 16.49 -5.99 8.27
CA HIS A 373 16.01 -5.29 9.46
C HIS A 373 15.16 -4.05 9.15
N TYR A 374 15.15 -3.58 7.91
CA TYR A 374 14.27 -2.51 7.45
C TYR A 374 12.93 -3.11 7.02
N VAL A 375 11.89 -2.91 7.83
CA VAL A 375 10.62 -3.66 7.70
C VAL A 375 9.49 -2.75 7.21
N ILE A 376 8.70 -3.29 6.29
CA ILE A 376 7.37 -2.80 5.94
C ILE A 376 6.32 -3.86 6.28
N TRP A 377 5.08 -3.42 6.49
CA TRP A 377 4.01 -4.27 7.01
C TRP A 377 2.91 -4.44 5.97
N HIS A 378 2.68 -5.67 5.56
CA HIS A 378 1.56 -6.08 4.73
C HIS A 378 0.30 -6.25 5.57
N LEU A 379 -0.86 -5.88 5.02
CA LEU A 379 -2.15 -6.06 5.68
C LEU A 379 -2.41 -7.52 6.02
N TYR A 380 -2.98 -7.75 7.19
CA TYR A 380 -3.50 -9.06 7.57
C TYR A 380 -4.86 -9.35 6.93
N GLU A 381 -4.92 -10.40 6.13
CA GLU A 381 -6.17 -10.95 5.61
C GLU A 381 -6.56 -12.20 6.40
N PRO A 382 -7.64 -12.16 7.21
CA PRO A 382 -8.07 -13.30 7.99
C PRO A 382 -8.51 -14.47 7.10
N SER A 383 -8.07 -15.68 7.43
CA SER A 383 -8.60 -16.90 6.82
C SER A 383 -10.03 -17.19 7.29
N VAL A 384 -10.72 -18.12 6.64
CA VAL A 384 -12.07 -18.56 7.05
C VAL A 384 -12.09 -19.05 8.49
N ASP A 385 -11.04 -19.76 8.92
CA ASP A 385 -10.94 -20.26 10.28
C ASP A 385 -10.62 -19.15 11.29
N ASP A 386 -9.84 -18.14 10.88
CA ASP A 386 -9.59 -16.95 11.71
C ASP A 386 -10.88 -16.16 11.93
N ILE A 387 -11.71 -16.01 10.88
CA ILE A 387 -13.02 -15.34 10.97
C ILE A 387 -13.92 -16.09 11.96
N ARG A 388 -14.00 -17.42 11.86
CA ARG A 388 -14.78 -18.25 12.81
C ARG A 388 -14.29 -18.06 14.24
N HIS A 389 -12.98 -18.07 14.46
CA HIS A 389 -12.41 -17.88 15.79
C HIS A 389 -12.70 -16.48 16.35
N MET A 390 -12.61 -15.44 15.51
CA MET A 390 -12.99 -14.07 15.89
C MET A 390 -14.46 -13.95 16.29
N GLU A 391 -15.37 -14.57 15.53
CA GLU A 391 -16.79 -14.59 15.85
C GLU A 391 -17.08 -15.32 17.18
N GLU A 392 -16.36 -16.40 17.48
CA GLU A 392 -16.46 -17.13 18.74
C GLU A 392 -16.00 -16.26 19.92
N MET A 393 -14.84 -15.62 19.81
CA MET A 393 -14.34 -14.71 20.84
C MET A 393 -15.25 -13.50 21.05
N GLU A 394 -15.86 -12.96 19.99
CA GLU A 394 -16.81 -11.86 20.12
C GLU A 394 -18.08 -12.30 20.86
N LYS A 395 -18.61 -13.49 20.57
CA LYS A 395 -19.75 -14.07 21.31
C LYS A 395 -19.41 -14.27 22.78
N GLU A 396 -18.22 -14.78 23.09
CA GLU A 396 -17.75 -14.93 24.47
C GLU A 396 -17.58 -13.58 25.18
N ARG A 397 -17.04 -12.57 24.50
CA ARG A 397 -16.89 -11.20 25.04
C ARG A 397 -18.25 -10.60 25.38
N LEU A 398 -19.21 -10.67 24.46
CA LEU A 398 -20.57 -10.17 24.67
C LEU A 398 -21.27 -10.91 25.82
N ALA A 399 -21.11 -12.24 25.92
CA ALA A 399 -21.64 -13.01 27.03
C ALA A 399 -21.01 -12.59 28.38
N ARG A 400 -19.70 -12.35 28.42
CA ARG A 400 -19.01 -11.87 29.63
C ARG A 400 -19.48 -10.48 30.04
N GLU A 401 -19.61 -9.55 29.08
CA GLU A 401 -20.12 -8.19 29.32
C GLU A 401 -21.56 -8.22 29.85
N GLN A 402 -22.42 -9.08 29.31
CA GLN A 402 -23.77 -9.29 29.82
C GLN A 402 -23.76 -9.84 31.25
N GLN A 403 -22.95 -10.87 31.53
CA GLN A 403 -22.81 -11.41 32.88
C GLN A 403 -22.27 -10.37 33.88
N GLU A 404 -21.32 -9.54 33.48
CA GLU A 404 -20.81 -8.44 34.31
C GLU A 404 -21.86 -7.36 34.54
N ALA A 405 -22.63 -6.99 33.51
CA ALA A 405 -23.73 -6.06 33.62
C ALA A 405 -24.83 -6.59 34.55
N ASP A 406 -25.17 -7.88 34.45
CA ASP A 406 -26.16 -8.52 35.31
C ASP A 406 -25.66 -8.66 36.75
N LYS A 407 -24.36 -8.98 36.96
CA LYS A 407 -23.74 -8.95 38.29
C LYS A 407 -23.78 -7.55 38.90
N LYS A 408 -23.47 -6.49 38.13
CA LYS A 408 -23.56 -5.10 38.59
C LYS A 408 -25.00 -4.70 38.93
N LYS A 409 -25.97 -5.03 38.08
CA LYS A 409 -27.40 -4.81 38.36
C LYS A 409 -27.86 -5.55 39.62
N ASN A 410 -27.46 -6.81 39.78
CA ASN A 410 -27.81 -7.58 40.97
C ASN A 410 -27.18 -6.99 42.24
N GLN A 411 -25.92 -6.58 42.18
CA GLN A 411 -25.27 -5.87 43.30
C GLN A 411 -25.95 -4.53 43.63
N GLN A 412 -26.40 -3.78 42.63
CA GLN A 412 -27.18 -2.55 42.84
C GLN A 412 -28.51 -2.86 43.53
N LYS A 413 -29.28 -3.84 43.04
CA LYS A 413 -30.53 -4.28 43.67
C LYS A 413 -30.33 -4.72 45.12
N ILE A 414 -29.32 -5.54 45.38
CA ILE A 414 -28.96 -5.96 46.74
C ILE A 414 -28.61 -4.73 47.59
N LYS A 415 -27.82 -3.78 47.08
CA LYS A 415 -27.48 -2.57 47.83
C LYS A 415 -28.70 -1.70 48.14
N GLU A 416 -29.63 -1.56 47.20
CA GLU A 416 -30.91 -0.86 47.39
C GLU A 416 -31.75 -1.58 48.45
N GLU A 417 -31.94 -2.89 48.33
CA GLU A 417 -32.69 -3.72 49.29
C GLU A 417 -32.07 -3.71 50.70
N TYR A 418 -30.73 -3.78 50.82
CA TYR A 418 -30.03 -3.63 52.10
C TYR A 418 -30.11 -2.20 52.67
N THR A 419 -30.24 -1.17 51.83
CA THR A 419 -30.42 0.21 52.29
C THR A 419 -31.83 0.42 52.82
N ASP A 420 -32.84 -0.12 52.13
CA ASP A 420 -34.24 -0.07 52.57
C ASP A 420 -34.46 -0.84 53.87
N THR A 421 -33.98 -2.08 53.96
CA THR A 421 -34.06 -2.88 55.21
C THR A 421 -33.30 -2.24 56.37
N ARG A 422 -32.17 -1.57 56.12
CA ARG A 422 -31.46 -0.80 57.16
C ARG A 422 -32.27 0.40 57.65
N ASN A 423 -32.92 1.12 56.73
CA ASN A 423 -33.79 2.24 57.09
C ASN A 423 -35.02 1.77 57.90
N GLU A 424 -35.59 0.61 57.56
CA GLU A 424 -36.66 -0.03 58.33
C GLU A 424 -36.18 -0.46 59.73
N TRP A 425 -35.03 -1.14 59.83
CA TRP A 425 -34.44 -1.54 61.10
C TRP A 425 -34.11 -0.35 62.01
N GLU A 426 -33.62 0.76 61.45
CA GLU A 426 -33.34 2.00 62.21
C GLU A 426 -34.63 2.63 62.76
N LYS A 427 -35.75 2.57 62.03
CA LYS A 427 -37.07 3.00 62.51
C LYS A 427 -37.59 2.09 63.62
N ASP A 428 -37.54 0.77 63.43
CA ASP A 428 -38.00 -0.21 64.42
C ASP A 428 -37.20 -0.09 65.74
N LYS A 429 -35.90 0.16 65.64
CA LYS A 429 -35.03 0.40 66.80
C LYS A 429 -35.44 1.67 67.56
N GLN A 430 -35.78 2.75 66.85
CA GLN A 430 -36.28 3.98 67.47
C GLN A 430 -37.65 3.77 68.12
N GLU A 431 -38.56 3.03 67.49
CA GLU A 431 -39.86 2.68 68.07
C GLU A 431 -39.73 1.84 69.34
N MET A 432 -38.87 0.81 69.35
CA MET A 432 -38.62 0.01 70.56
C MET A 432 -38.02 0.84 71.70
N GLN A 433 -37.12 1.79 71.40
CA GLN A 433 -36.59 2.70 72.41
C GLN A 433 -37.68 3.61 72.99
N ASN A 434 -38.61 4.08 72.15
CA ASN A 434 -39.76 4.88 72.58
C ASN A 434 -40.77 4.08 73.40
N LEU A 435 -41.01 2.80 73.07
CA LEU A 435 -41.85 1.90 73.87
C LEU A 435 -41.23 1.55 75.23
N ALA A 436 -39.92 1.36 75.30
CA ALA A 436 -39.21 1.11 76.56
C ALA A 436 -39.21 2.32 77.51
N ALA A 437 -39.49 3.53 77.00
CA ALA A 437 -39.57 4.76 77.77
C ALA A 437 -40.98 5.07 78.34
N GLN A 438 -41.98 4.20 78.12
CA GLN A 438 -43.34 4.38 78.68
C GLN A 438 -43.50 3.71 80.06
N PRO A 439 -44.13 4.38 81.06
CA PRO A 439 -44.25 3.87 82.42
C PRO A 439 -45.32 2.77 82.55
N LYS A 440 -44.96 1.66 83.21
CA LYS A 440 -45.90 0.55 83.54
C LYS A 440 -46.93 1.00 84.60
N PRO A 441 -48.24 0.69 84.44
CA PRO A 441 -49.25 0.97 85.45
C PRO A 441 -49.27 -0.08 86.59
N VAL A 442 -49.62 0.40 87.78
CA VAL A 442 -49.57 -0.26 89.10
C VAL A 442 -50.96 -0.78 89.51
N VAL A 443 -51.12 -2.04 89.98
CA VAL A 443 -52.10 -2.45 91.03
C VAL A 443 -51.62 -3.72 91.80
N ASN A 444 -51.83 -3.71 93.12
CA ASN A 444 -51.40 -4.62 94.19
C ASN A 444 -52.24 -5.90 94.42
N ASN A 445 -51.61 -7.01 94.88
CA ASN A 445 -51.77 -7.63 96.23
C ASN A 445 -50.99 -8.98 96.34
N ALA A 446 -50.29 -9.15 97.48
CA ALA A 446 -49.32 -10.20 97.88
C ALA A 446 -49.99 -11.58 98.24
N PRO A 447 -49.31 -12.71 98.62
CA PRO A 447 -48.02 -12.79 99.36
C PRO A 447 -47.10 -14.07 99.27
N VAL A 448 -45.94 -14.01 99.99
CA VAL A 448 -45.13 -15.10 100.64
C VAL A 448 -43.98 -15.78 99.82
N VAL A 449 -42.67 -15.41 99.94
CA VAL A 449 -41.53 -15.93 100.81
C VAL A 449 -40.64 -17.00 100.10
N PRO A 450 -39.32 -17.23 100.39
CA PRO A 450 -38.12 -16.41 100.73
C PRO A 450 -36.88 -16.72 99.82
N PRO A 451 -35.64 -16.20 100.08
CA PRO A 451 -34.50 -16.25 99.14
C PRO A 451 -33.46 -17.35 99.46
N PRO A 452 -32.50 -17.62 98.56
CA PRO A 452 -31.09 -17.53 98.98
C PRO A 452 -30.16 -16.92 97.88
N LYS A 453 -29.37 -15.89 98.22
CA LYS A 453 -27.97 -15.89 98.74
C LYS A 453 -26.90 -15.89 97.65
N GLU A 454 -26.09 -14.84 97.69
CA GLU A 454 -24.89 -14.59 96.90
C GLU A 454 -23.66 -15.37 97.37
N GLN A 455 -22.82 -15.71 96.37
CA GLN A 455 -21.35 -15.88 96.36
C GLN A 455 -20.74 -17.14 97.04
N PRO A 456 -19.49 -17.57 96.70
CA PRO A 456 -18.47 -16.96 95.84
C PRO A 456 -17.77 -17.93 94.83
N ALA A 457 -16.79 -17.36 94.12
CA ALA A 457 -15.86 -17.96 93.16
C ALA A 457 -15.13 -19.25 93.60
N GLN A 458 -14.73 -20.05 92.60
CA GLN A 458 -13.47 -20.82 92.63
C GLN A 458 -12.92 -21.06 91.22
N GLN A 459 -11.64 -20.70 91.06
CA GLN A 459 -10.72 -21.07 89.98
C GLN A 459 -10.54 -22.60 89.93
N VAL A 460 -10.21 -23.18 88.77
CA VAL A 460 -9.00 -24.00 88.50
C VAL A 460 -8.89 -24.28 86.99
N ASN A 461 -7.66 -24.19 86.49
CA ASN A 461 -7.17 -24.31 85.11
C ASN A 461 -7.26 -25.73 84.50
N ASN A 462 -7.22 -25.81 83.16
CA ASN A 462 -6.23 -26.60 82.37
C ASN A 462 -6.30 -26.32 80.84
N VAL A 463 -5.49 -25.37 80.35
CA VAL A 463 -4.39 -25.43 79.34
C VAL A 463 -4.49 -26.44 78.16
N PRO A 464 -3.97 -26.19 76.93
CA PRO A 464 -4.06 -25.00 76.05
C PRO A 464 -4.34 -25.37 74.55
N GLY A 465 -4.74 -24.39 73.74
CA GLY A 465 -4.68 -24.47 72.27
C GLY A 465 -4.40 -23.09 71.69
N ASN A 466 -3.14 -22.81 71.37
CA ASN A 466 -2.69 -21.60 70.67
C ASN A 466 -2.67 -21.91 69.16
N ALA A 467 -3.33 -21.08 68.34
CA ALA A 467 -2.74 -20.00 67.52
C ALA A 467 -1.99 -20.57 66.29
N ALA A 468 -2.07 -20.05 65.07
CA ALA A 468 -2.45 -18.75 64.56
C ALA A 468 -2.66 -18.87 63.02
N GLN A 469 -3.37 -17.90 62.46
CA GLN A 469 -3.00 -17.10 61.27
C GLN A 469 -2.37 -17.74 60.03
N GLY A 470 -2.80 -17.27 58.86
CA GLY A 470 -1.93 -17.17 57.68
C GLY A 470 -2.56 -17.61 56.37
N GLU A 471 -3.01 -16.61 55.61
CA GLU A 471 -2.82 -16.42 54.16
C GLU A 471 -2.59 -17.65 53.26
N ASN A 472 -3.35 -17.73 52.15
CA ASN A 472 -2.85 -18.38 50.94
C ASN A 472 -3.40 -17.71 49.67
N LYS A 473 -2.46 -17.15 48.90
CA LYS A 473 -2.55 -16.91 47.45
C LYS A 473 -2.09 -18.18 46.69
N PRO A 474 -2.43 -18.32 45.40
CA PRO A 474 -2.43 -19.61 44.70
C PRO A 474 -1.04 -20.05 44.20
N GLN A 475 -0.79 -21.36 44.30
CA GLN A 475 0.41 -22.04 43.82
C GLN A 475 0.36 -22.28 42.30
N ALA A 476 1.52 -22.04 41.69
CA ALA A 476 1.90 -22.47 40.35
C ALA A 476 2.10 -23.98 40.28
N VAL A 477 1.73 -24.59 39.15
CA VAL A 477 2.06 -25.99 38.81
C VAL A 477 3.16 -25.99 37.77
N LYS A 478 4.29 -26.62 38.09
CA LYS A 478 5.38 -26.94 37.18
C LYS A 478 5.90 -28.35 37.49
N GLN A 479 6.18 -29.09 36.42
CA GLN A 479 7.00 -30.32 36.32
C GLN A 479 6.30 -31.62 36.77
N GLU A 480 6.51 -32.78 36.15
CA GLU A 480 7.76 -33.32 35.61
C GLU A 480 7.57 -34.24 34.39
N ALA A 481 8.54 -34.18 33.48
CA ALA A 481 8.96 -35.27 32.61
C ALA A 481 9.99 -36.14 33.36
N LYS A 482 9.98 -37.46 33.15
CA LYS A 482 11.09 -38.34 33.51
C LYS A 482 11.42 -39.34 32.40
N GLN A 483 12.72 -39.46 32.18
CA GLN A 483 13.48 -40.31 31.28
C GLN A 483 13.29 -41.81 31.50
N VAL A 484 13.53 -42.60 30.44
CA VAL A 484 14.15 -43.93 30.53
C VAL A 484 15.26 -44.02 29.48
N GLU A 485 16.40 -44.52 29.91
CA GLU A 485 17.69 -44.59 29.23
C GLU A 485 18.01 -46.05 28.79
N GLU A 486 18.78 -46.17 27.71
CA GLU A 486 19.74 -47.24 27.32
C GLU A 486 19.30 -48.71 27.12
N VAL A 487 19.61 -49.26 25.93
CA VAL A 487 20.59 -50.37 25.73
C VAL A 487 21.16 -50.31 24.29
N ALA A 488 22.49 -50.32 24.17
CA ALA A 488 23.24 -50.54 22.92
C ALA A 488 23.78 -51.98 22.84
N LYS A 489 23.91 -52.56 21.62
CA LYS A 489 25.14 -53.19 21.06
C LYS A 489 24.97 -54.01 19.77
N ASP A 490 25.98 -53.84 18.89
CA ASP A 490 26.64 -54.76 17.93
C ASP A 490 25.87 -55.26 16.67
N VAL A 491 26.14 -54.77 15.42
CA VAL A 491 27.29 -55.02 14.45
C VAL A 491 27.04 -56.31 13.60
N PRO A 492 27.46 -56.49 12.30
CA PRO A 492 28.42 -55.75 11.44
C PRO A 492 28.04 -55.43 9.96
N LYS A 493 28.95 -54.68 9.32
CA LYS A 493 29.21 -54.53 7.86
C LYS A 493 29.47 -55.86 7.14
N ALA A 494 29.15 -55.92 5.83
CA ALA A 494 30.12 -56.21 4.75
C ALA A 494 29.49 -56.20 3.35
N ALA A 495 30.32 -55.78 2.39
CA ALA A 495 30.26 -55.88 0.92
C ALA A 495 29.36 -54.91 0.15
#